data_AF-A0A2K8VG82-F1
#
_entry.id   AF-A0A2K8VG82-F1
#
_cell.length_a   1.000
_cell.length_b   1.000
_cell.length_c   1.000
_cell.angle_alpha   90.00
_cell.angle_beta   90.00
_cell.angle_gamma   90.00
#
_symmetry.space_group_name_H-M   'P 1'
#
loop_
_entity.id
_entity.type
_entity.pdbx_description
1 polymer ?
#
loop_
_entity_poly.entity_id
_entity_poly.type
_entity_poly.pdbx_seq_one_letter_code
_entity_poly.pdbx_strand_id
1 'polypeptide(L)'
;MELIEIQKLIRYIEENTRADKVSGIKFIDPRNFKSKIQGKQNYVVFGRRGAGKSTLLKTLISQRENFSIYVNLEDYKDITFPNIIIKVLVRFFEGSIKKLDKDISFWQFKKWKGKIRLKKNLKKLVVYLNKKIASPDSIDERRKYKTTQQDAGNISGKALDIGVALSSSESAESEIEHQWKIDKLNELKTSIDNIKDLIQGISELTDKQIILVLDDFYFIPKTIQPYLIDYFHRLSKSNDFYLKVGTVKHRTNLYKQSRESYIGMELNADVYDIDLDYTLDKWNELKRFMRDLLESAISSSQAKVNINDIFNEQGFDQLCIASGGVPRDFLVLFIKCCSTLNESSNRINVPNVREVAIENYTNKKNALEKDSLEETNILENIMSFIRDKVFTEKRTNVFLIENGSLEQNVSVKTIIKELIDLRFVHIIDNNTSAAPSDGKRYSAYLLDVSLYTNGRPRNFKEIEPDTKRRRDDIRSSPRITVLSLSEIIKKGVHNE
;
A
#
# COMPACT_ATOMS: atom_id res chain seq x y z
N MET A 1 -17.53 -10.42 -34.74
CA MET A 1 -16.83 -10.90 -33.53
C MET A 1 -17.72 -11.94 -32.89
N GLU A 2 -17.22 -13.16 -32.68
CA GLU A 2 -18.03 -14.20 -32.03
C GLU A 2 -18.10 -13.93 -30.52
N LEU A 3 -19.29 -13.76 -29.96
CA LEU A 3 -19.52 -13.53 -28.53
C LEU A 3 -18.87 -14.63 -27.65
N ILE A 4 -18.74 -15.84 -28.19
CA ILE A 4 -18.07 -16.99 -27.56
C ILE A 4 -16.59 -16.69 -27.26
N GLU A 5 -15.88 -16.03 -28.18
CA GLU A 5 -14.46 -15.69 -28.00
C GLU A 5 -14.29 -14.58 -26.94
N ILE A 6 -15.24 -13.63 -26.85
CA ILE A 6 -15.28 -12.64 -25.77
C ILE A 6 -15.52 -13.32 -24.43
N GLN A 7 -16.48 -14.25 -24.35
CA GLN A 7 -16.76 -15.00 -23.13
C GLN A 7 -15.56 -15.83 -22.66
N LYS A 8 -14.81 -16.42 -23.60
CA LYS A 8 -13.56 -17.13 -23.31
C LYS A 8 -12.52 -16.20 -22.66
N LEU A 9 -12.37 -14.99 -23.20
CA LEU A 9 -11.49 -13.97 -22.63
C LEU A 9 -11.97 -13.51 -21.24
N ILE A 10 -13.27 -13.21 -21.08
CA ILE A 10 -13.86 -12.80 -19.79
C ILE A 10 -13.58 -13.86 -18.73
N ARG A 11 -13.92 -15.12 -19.00
CA ARG A 11 -13.72 -16.22 -18.07
C ARG A 11 -12.26 -16.33 -17.63
N TYR A 12 -11.34 -16.24 -18.58
CA TYR A 12 -9.91 -16.24 -18.27
C TYR A 12 -9.53 -15.06 -17.36
N ILE A 13 -9.98 -13.84 -17.65
CA ILE A 13 -9.67 -12.67 -16.82
C ILE A 13 -10.28 -12.83 -15.41
N GLU A 14 -11.52 -13.28 -15.28
CA GLU A 14 -12.18 -13.49 -14.00
C GLU A 14 -11.47 -14.54 -13.13
N GLU A 15 -11.07 -15.67 -13.72
CA GLU A 15 -10.33 -16.73 -13.03
C GLU A 15 -8.96 -16.21 -12.53
N ASN A 16 -8.31 -15.33 -13.30
CA ASN A 16 -6.95 -14.85 -13.02
C ASN A 16 -6.87 -13.52 -12.26
N THR A 17 -8.00 -12.83 -12.06
CA THR A 17 -8.09 -11.60 -11.24
C THR A 17 -8.64 -11.84 -9.83
N ARG A 18 -9.06 -13.07 -9.51
CA ARG A 18 -9.38 -13.53 -8.15
C ARG A 18 -8.11 -13.71 -7.32
N ALA A 19 -8.17 -13.26 -6.05
CA ALA A 19 -7.01 -12.82 -5.29
C ALA A 19 -6.00 -13.91 -4.88
N ASP A 20 -6.34 -15.19 -4.80
CA ASP A 20 -5.53 -16.07 -3.93
C ASP A 20 -4.82 -17.27 -4.55
N LYS A 21 -5.18 -17.74 -5.75
CA LYS A 21 -4.46 -18.88 -6.34
C LYS A 21 -4.36 -18.74 -7.85
N VAL A 22 -3.11 -18.66 -8.30
CA VAL A 22 -2.68 -18.69 -9.71
C VAL A 22 -3.09 -17.43 -10.49
N SER A 23 -2.26 -16.39 -10.43
CA SER A 23 -2.27 -15.35 -11.46
C SER A 23 -1.63 -15.94 -12.73
N GLY A 24 -2.40 -16.69 -13.52
CA GLY A 24 -2.00 -17.18 -14.83
C GLY A 24 -1.79 -16.05 -15.83
N ILE A 25 -2.24 -14.82 -15.54
CA ILE A 25 -1.83 -13.64 -16.29
C ILE A 25 -0.34 -13.39 -16.01
N LYS A 26 0.47 -13.62 -17.05
CA LYS A 26 1.91 -13.32 -17.03
C LYS A 26 2.11 -11.86 -16.65
N PHE A 27 2.92 -11.60 -15.62
CA PHE A 27 3.31 -10.24 -15.27
C PHE A 27 3.95 -9.56 -16.49
N ILE A 28 3.38 -8.43 -16.91
CA ILE A 28 3.93 -7.61 -17.98
C ILE A 28 4.85 -6.58 -17.37
N ASP A 29 6.04 -6.47 -17.93
CA ASP A 29 7.10 -5.68 -17.36
C ASP A 29 7.74 -4.75 -18.39
N PRO A 30 7.04 -3.69 -18.82
CA PRO A 30 7.57 -2.80 -19.84
C PRO A 30 8.76 -1.96 -19.33
N ARG A 31 8.95 -1.88 -18.00
CA ARG A 31 10.03 -1.12 -17.33
C ARG A 31 11.16 -2.00 -16.80
N ASN A 32 11.15 -3.30 -17.13
CA ASN A 32 12.16 -4.28 -16.72
C ASN A 32 12.38 -4.36 -15.19
N PHE A 33 11.33 -4.17 -14.40
CA PHE A 33 11.32 -4.29 -12.95
C PHE A 33 11.66 -5.69 -12.43
N LYS A 34 11.40 -6.75 -13.20
CA LYS A 34 11.76 -8.14 -12.89
C LYS A 34 13.27 -8.29 -12.71
N SER A 35 14.07 -7.72 -13.60
CA SER A 35 15.54 -7.80 -13.47
C SER A 35 16.02 -7.01 -12.25
N LYS A 36 15.44 -5.83 -11.98
CA LYS A 36 15.78 -5.01 -10.81
C LYS A 36 15.48 -5.73 -9.51
N ILE A 37 14.28 -6.27 -9.34
CA ILE A 37 13.86 -6.90 -8.08
C ILE A 37 14.69 -8.15 -7.75
N GLN A 38 15.31 -8.79 -8.74
CA GLN A 38 16.19 -9.95 -8.58
C GLN A 38 17.59 -9.60 -8.05
N GLY A 39 17.98 -8.33 -8.09
CA GLY A 39 19.30 -7.89 -7.64
C GLY A 39 19.58 -8.23 -6.16
N LYS A 40 20.87 -8.37 -5.84
CA LYS A 40 21.43 -8.61 -4.50
C LYS A 40 21.36 -7.37 -3.59
N GLN A 41 20.18 -6.77 -3.49
CA GLN A 41 19.91 -5.56 -2.72
C GLN A 41 18.51 -5.63 -2.11
N ASN A 42 18.25 -4.84 -1.08
CA ASN A 42 16.91 -4.69 -0.54
C ASN A 42 16.07 -3.81 -1.46
N TYR A 43 14.81 -4.18 -1.68
CA TYR A 43 13.87 -3.38 -2.47
C TYR A 43 12.54 -3.22 -1.78
N VAL A 44 11.94 -2.04 -1.95
CA VAL A 44 10.53 -1.79 -1.68
C VAL A 44 9.79 -1.55 -3.00
N VAL A 45 8.75 -2.32 -3.24
CA VAL A 45 7.85 -2.20 -4.38
C VAL A 45 6.65 -1.38 -3.93
N PHE A 46 6.59 -0.13 -4.36
CA PHE A 46 5.45 0.74 -4.17
C PHE A 46 4.42 0.51 -5.27
N GLY A 47 3.15 0.56 -4.87
CA GLY A 47 2.05 0.66 -5.79
C GLY A 47 0.70 0.54 -5.08
N ARG A 48 -0.36 0.99 -5.70
CA ARG A 48 -1.72 0.89 -5.13
C ARG A 48 -2.24 -0.53 -5.11
N ARG A 49 -3.36 -0.76 -4.42
CA ARG A 49 -4.10 -2.03 -4.52
C ARG A 49 -4.46 -2.27 -5.98
N GLY A 50 -4.15 -3.46 -6.49
CA GLY A 50 -4.38 -3.82 -7.90
C GLY A 50 -3.29 -3.41 -8.90
N ALA A 51 -2.20 -2.75 -8.46
CA ALA A 51 -1.09 -2.34 -9.34
C ALA A 51 -0.16 -3.49 -9.79
N GLY A 52 -0.30 -4.69 -9.22
CA GLY A 52 0.51 -5.86 -9.59
C GLY A 52 1.75 -6.11 -8.72
N LYS A 53 1.86 -5.49 -7.54
CA LYS A 53 2.95 -5.69 -6.56
C LYS A 53 3.18 -7.17 -6.24
N SER A 54 2.14 -7.86 -5.78
CA SER A 54 2.20 -9.28 -5.42
C SER A 54 2.59 -10.15 -6.60
N THR A 55 2.11 -9.82 -7.80
CA THR A 55 2.48 -10.54 -9.03
C THR A 55 3.97 -10.37 -9.34
N LEU A 56 4.52 -9.15 -9.25
CA LEU A 56 5.95 -8.90 -9.41
C LEU A 56 6.77 -9.67 -8.37
N LEU A 57 6.40 -9.58 -7.10
CA LEU A 57 7.11 -10.24 -6.00
C LEU A 57 7.06 -11.77 -6.11
N LYS A 58 5.94 -12.34 -6.54
CA LYS A 58 5.80 -13.79 -6.78
C LYS A 58 6.72 -14.30 -7.91
N THR A 59 7.16 -13.43 -8.84
CA THR A 59 8.14 -13.84 -9.87
C THR A 59 9.46 -14.32 -9.24
N LEU A 60 9.85 -13.78 -8.08
CA LEU A 60 11.05 -14.21 -7.34
C LEU A 60 10.96 -15.66 -6.86
N ILE A 61 9.75 -16.14 -6.56
CA ILE A 61 9.49 -17.49 -6.07
C ILE A 61 9.66 -18.53 -7.18
N SER A 62 9.32 -18.14 -8.40
CA SER A 62 9.39 -19.03 -9.57
C SER A 62 10.82 -19.27 -10.07
N GLN A 63 11.80 -18.49 -9.61
CA GLN A 63 13.17 -18.59 -10.07
C GLN A 63 14.00 -19.58 -9.26
N ARG A 64 14.77 -20.42 -9.97
CA ARG A 64 15.56 -21.51 -9.37
C ARG A 64 16.75 -21.02 -8.55
N GLU A 65 17.33 -19.88 -8.92
CA GLU A 65 18.53 -19.29 -8.30
C GLU A 65 18.26 -18.67 -6.93
N ASN A 66 16.98 -18.45 -6.58
CA ASN A 66 16.60 -17.76 -5.36
C ASN A 66 16.04 -18.71 -4.30
N PHE A 67 16.55 -18.61 -3.08
CA PHE A 67 15.89 -19.17 -1.91
C PHE A 67 14.94 -18.13 -1.31
N SER A 68 13.83 -17.91 -2.00
CA SER A 68 12.80 -16.98 -1.53
C SER A 68 11.76 -17.66 -0.64
N ILE A 69 11.37 -16.99 0.44
CA ILE A 69 10.17 -17.30 1.24
C ILE A 69 9.23 -16.09 1.20
N TYR A 70 7.96 -16.36 0.91
CA TYR A 70 6.92 -15.35 0.79
C TYR A 70 6.04 -15.32 2.02
N VAL A 71 5.82 -14.13 2.56
CA VAL A 71 4.99 -13.87 3.72
C VAL A 71 4.00 -12.76 3.35
N ASN A 72 2.71 -13.09 3.34
CA ASN A 72 1.65 -12.08 3.25
C ASN A 72 1.43 -11.49 4.65
N LEU A 73 1.59 -10.17 4.80
CA LEU A 73 1.39 -9.49 6.07
C LEU A 73 -0.06 -9.15 6.37
N GLU A 74 -0.97 -9.28 5.39
CA GLU A 74 -2.41 -9.20 5.61
C GLU A 74 -2.90 -10.24 6.63
N ASP A 75 -2.31 -11.45 6.61
CA ASP A 75 -2.59 -12.55 7.54
C ASP A 75 -2.27 -12.19 9.01
N TYR A 76 -1.52 -11.11 9.25
CA TYR A 76 -1.03 -10.69 10.58
C TYR A 76 -1.50 -9.30 11.00
N LYS A 77 -2.51 -8.74 10.34
CA LYS A 77 -3.03 -7.38 10.63
C LYS A 77 -3.42 -7.16 12.10
N ASP A 78 -3.88 -8.20 12.80
CA ASP A 78 -4.37 -8.13 14.18
C ASP A 78 -3.31 -8.58 15.21
N ILE A 79 -2.06 -8.81 14.79
CA ILE A 79 -1.00 -9.29 15.68
C ILE A 79 -0.25 -8.12 16.30
N THR A 80 -0.16 -8.13 17.63
CA THR A 80 0.58 -7.12 18.40
C THR A 80 2.08 -7.14 18.11
N PHE A 81 2.72 -5.98 18.25
CA PHE A 81 4.17 -5.90 18.31
C PHE A 81 4.66 -6.25 19.73
N PRO A 82 5.75 -7.03 19.92
CA PRO A 82 6.68 -7.54 18.92
C PRO A 82 6.33 -8.93 18.34
N ASN A 83 5.18 -9.51 18.69
CA ASN A 83 4.80 -10.88 18.26
C ASN A 83 4.76 -11.05 16.73
N ILE A 84 4.47 -9.99 15.99
CA ILE A 84 4.54 -10.01 14.52
C ILE A 84 5.94 -10.38 13.98
N ILE A 85 7.03 -9.90 14.60
CA ILE A 85 8.40 -10.30 14.23
C ILE A 85 8.54 -11.82 14.36
N ILE A 86 8.06 -12.36 15.48
CA ILE A 86 8.15 -13.79 15.79
C ILE A 86 7.37 -14.60 14.76
N LYS A 87 6.16 -14.18 14.39
CA LYS A 87 5.34 -14.85 13.38
C LYS A 87 5.98 -14.86 12.01
N VAL A 88 6.55 -13.73 11.57
CA VAL A 88 7.28 -13.64 10.30
C VAL A 88 8.51 -14.56 10.32
N LEU A 89 9.30 -14.57 11.41
CA LEU A 89 10.44 -15.49 11.56
C LEU A 89 10.00 -16.96 11.54
N VAL A 90 8.94 -17.32 12.27
CA VAL A 90 8.40 -18.69 12.29
C VAL A 90 8.00 -19.11 10.88
N ARG A 91 7.25 -18.28 10.14
CA ARG A 91 6.90 -18.58 8.74
C ARG A 91 8.12 -18.70 7.85
N PHE A 92 9.08 -17.80 8.00
CA PHE A 92 10.32 -17.85 7.25
C PHE A 92 11.07 -19.17 7.47
N PHE A 93 11.25 -19.60 8.71
CA PHE A 93 11.98 -20.83 9.03
C PHE A 93 11.21 -22.11 8.75
N GLU A 94 9.90 -22.14 8.98
CA GLU A 94 9.04 -23.27 8.56
C GLU A 94 9.04 -23.44 7.04
N GLY A 95 8.93 -22.32 6.31
CA GLY A 95 9.04 -22.29 4.85
C GLY A 95 10.42 -22.77 4.39
N SER A 96 11.48 -22.31 5.04
CA SER A 96 12.86 -22.72 4.77
C SER A 96 13.05 -24.22 4.96
N ILE A 97 12.54 -24.80 6.06
CA ILE A 97 12.59 -26.24 6.31
C ILE A 97 11.90 -27.02 5.19
N LYS A 98 10.68 -26.61 4.79
CA LYS A 98 9.92 -27.26 3.72
C LYS A 98 10.62 -27.16 2.37
N LYS A 99 11.25 -26.02 2.05
CA LYS A 99 11.96 -25.80 0.78
C LYS A 99 13.28 -26.58 0.73
N LEU A 100 14.05 -26.60 1.81
CA LEU A 100 15.24 -27.46 1.93
C LEU A 100 14.88 -28.95 1.78
N ASP A 101 13.70 -29.36 2.24
CA ASP A 101 13.21 -30.73 2.06
C ASP A 101 13.02 -31.10 0.59
N LYS A 102 12.56 -30.15 -0.23
CA LYS A 102 12.35 -30.33 -1.67
C LYS A 102 13.63 -30.19 -2.49
N ASP A 103 14.48 -29.21 -2.18
CA ASP A 103 15.65 -28.85 -2.99
C ASP A 103 16.82 -29.83 -2.84
N ILE A 104 16.96 -30.47 -1.67
CA ILE A 104 18.11 -31.33 -1.35
C ILE A 104 17.64 -32.77 -1.14
N SER A 105 18.00 -33.63 -2.09
CA SER A 105 17.69 -35.06 -2.04
C SER A 105 18.76 -35.88 -1.28
N PHE A 106 18.39 -37.09 -0.84
CA PHE A 106 19.28 -38.03 -0.15
C PHE A 106 20.53 -38.38 -0.98
N TRP A 107 20.39 -38.39 -2.31
CA TRP A 107 21.48 -38.66 -3.26
C TRP A 107 22.63 -37.64 -3.17
N GLN A 108 22.39 -36.44 -2.65
CA GLN A 108 23.44 -35.44 -2.37
C GLN A 108 23.97 -35.61 -0.94
N PHE A 109 24.59 -36.75 -0.63
CA PHE A 109 24.87 -37.20 0.75
C PHE A 109 25.57 -36.15 1.64
N LYS A 110 26.53 -35.38 1.10
CA LYS A 110 27.21 -34.29 1.83
C LYS A 110 26.25 -33.15 2.21
N LYS A 111 25.44 -32.66 1.25
CA LYS A 111 24.41 -31.65 1.50
C LYS A 111 23.27 -32.20 2.36
N TRP A 112 22.95 -33.49 2.23
CA TRP A 112 21.91 -34.14 3.02
C TRP A 112 22.29 -34.22 4.52
N LYS A 113 23.53 -34.58 4.86
CA LYS A 113 24.02 -34.52 6.25
C LYS A 113 23.97 -33.09 6.82
N GLY A 114 24.44 -32.11 6.06
CA GLY A 114 24.36 -30.69 6.42
C GLY A 114 22.92 -30.23 6.67
N LYS A 115 22.01 -30.59 5.76
CA LYS A 115 20.56 -30.36 5.86
C LYS A 115 19.98 -30.91 7.16
N ILE A 116 20.30 -32.14 7.55
CA ILE A 116 19.75 -32.74 8.79
C ILE A 116 20.16 -31.92 10.02
N ARG A 117 21.44 -31.53 10.11
CA ARG A 117 21.95 -30.72 11.23
C ARG A 117 21.28 -29.35 11.26
N LEU A 118 21.24 -28.67 10.12
CA LEU A 118 20.62 -27.35 9.99
C LEU A 118 19.12 -27.42 10.32
N LYS A 119 18.39 -28.38 9.75
CA LYS A 119 16.96 -28.61 10.01
C LYS A 119 16.66 -28.82 11.49
N LYS A 120 17.51 -29.56 12.22
CA LYS A 120 17.36 -29.74 13.67
C LYS A 120 17.46 -28.40 14.40
N ASN A 121 18.43 -27.55 14.05
CA ASN A 121 18.59 -26.24 14.66
C ASN A 121 17.45 -25.28 14.30
N LEU A 122 17.03 -25.26 13.03
CA LEU A 122 15.87 -24.47 12.58
C LEU A 122 14.58 -24.89 13.32
N LYS A 123 14.32 -26.20 13.46
CA LYS A 123 13.17 -26.69 14.23
C LYS A 123 13.23 -26.28 15.70
N LYS A 124 14.41 -26.35 16.33
CA LYS A 124 14.60 -25.88 17.71
C LYS A 124 14.27 -24.39 17.83
N LEU A 125 14.75 -23.56 16.90
CA LEU A 125 14.44 -22.13 16.88
C LEU A 125 12.94 -21.89 16.70
N VAL A 126 12.28 -22.58 15.75
CA VAL A 126 10.83 -22.46 15.54
C VAL A 126 10.04 -22.82 16.81
N VAL A 127 10.42 -23.89 17.51
CA VAL A 127 9.80 -24.27 18.79
C VAL A 127 10.02 -23.19 19.86
N TYR A 128 11.23 -22.64 19.96
CA TYR A 128 11.55 -21.55 20.89
C TYR A 128 10.71 -20.29 20.60
N LEU A 129 10.63 -19.87 19.34
CA LEU A 129 9.83 -18.73 18.89
C LEU A 129 8.33 -18.94 19.15
N ASN A 130 7.79 -20.13 18.85
CA ASN A 130 6.38 -20.45 19.11
C ASN A 130 6.04 -20.45 20.61
N LYS A 131 6.94 -20.92 21.47
CA LYS A 131 6.75 -20.82 22.93
C LYS A 131 6.66 -19.37 23.40
N LYS A 132 7.46 -18.46 22.82
CA LYS A 132 7.43 -17.02 23.17
C LYS A 132 6.15 -16.31 22.76
N ILE A 133 5.49 -16.73 21.68
CA ILE A 133 4.18 -16.20 21.30
C ILE A 133 3.13 -16.51 22.38
N ALA A 134 3.23 -17.68 23.03
CA ALA A 134 2.29 -18.11 24.07
C ALA A 134 2.55 -17.47 25.45
N SER A 135 3.74 -16.93 25.70
CA SER A 135 4.04 -16.20 26.93
C SER A 135 3.36 -14.82 26.91
N PRO A 136 2.89 -14.28 28.05
CA PRO A 136 2.39 -12.90 28.12
C PRO A 136 3.42 -11.89 27.61
N ASP A 137 2.98 -10.79 26.99
CA ASP A 137 3.85 -9.71 26.52
C ASP A 137 4.51 -8.94 27.68
N SER A 138 3.96 -9.05 28.90
CA SER A 138 4.50 -8.53 30.15
C SER A 138 4.22 -9.47 31.32
N ILE A 139 5.20 -9.70 32.21
CA ILE A 139 4.93 -10.17 33.58
C ILE A 139 4.59 -8.92 34.39
N ASP A 140 3.34 -8.80 34.81
CA ASP A 140 2.86 -7.72 35.66
C ASP A 140 3.29 -7.98 37.12
N GLU A 141 4.58 -7.83 37.45
CA GLU A 141 4.99 -7.76 38.85
C GLU A 141 4.71 -6.35 39.40
N ARG A 142 3.47 -6.12 39.85
CA ARG A 142 3.17 -5.06 40.83
C ARG A 142 3.84 -5.42 42.18
N ARG A 143 5.15 -5.21 42.32
CA ARG A 143 5.77 -5.12 43.65
C ARG A 143 5.43 -3.76 44.25
N LYS A 144 4.39 -3.72 45.08
CA LYS A 144 4.13 -2.61 46.01
C LYS A 144 5.33 -2.47 46.95
N TYR A 145 6.26 -1.56 46.65
CA TYR A 145 7.10 -0.99 47.69
C TYR A 145 6.25 -0.01 48.49
N LYS A 146 5.71 -0.50 49.60
CA LYS A 146 5.09 0.32 50.63
C LYS A 146 6.23 0.90 51.47
N THR A 147 6.78 2.04 51.06
CA THR A 147 7.67 2.81 51.94
C THR A 147 6.80 3.50 52.97
N THR A 148 6.67 2.88 54.12
CA THR A 148 6.19 3.51 55.35
C THR A 148 7.31 4.43 55.82
N GLN A 149 7.25 5.73 55.52
CA GLN A 149 8.00 6.72 56.28
C GLN A 149 7.26 6.94 57.60
N GLN A 150 7.74 6.26 58.64
CA GLN A 150 7.66 6.80 59.98
C GLN A 150 8.73 7.89 60.07
N ASP A 151 8.30 9.13 60.23
CA ASP A 151 9.03 10.04 61.09
C ASP A 151 8.04 10.74 62.02
N ALA A 152 8.29 10.55 63.30
CA ALA A 152 7.57 11.09 64.43
C ALA A 152 8.10 12.50 64.74
N GLY A 153 7.23 13.44 65.08
CA GLY A 153 7.70 14.75 65.59
C GLY A 153 6.70 15.89 65.64
N ASN A 154 5.66 15.74 66.46
CA ASN A 154 5.04 16.76 67.34
C ASN A 154 4.71 18.21 66.90
N ILE A 155 3.41 18.54 67.07
CA ILE A 155 2.85 19.72 67.82
C ILE A 155 3.09 21.11 67.17
N SER A 156 2.17 22.06 66.98
CA SER A 156 0.77 22.36 67.34
C SER A 156 0.31 23.58 66.51
N GLY A 157 -1.00 23.82 66.39
CA GLY A 157 -1.52 25.15 66.03
C GLY A 157 -2.81 25.14 65.22
N LYS A 158 -3.92 25.53 65.86
CA LYS A 158 -5.20 25.85 65.21
C LYS A 158 -5.08 27.12 64.36
N ALA A 159 -5.64 27.13 63.15
CA ALA A 159 -6.49 28.21 62.64
C ALA A 159 -7.13 27.79 61.30
N LEU A 160 -8.46 27.87 61.23
CA LEU A 160 -9.18 28.04 59.97
C LEU A 160 -8.86 29.45 59.46
N ASP A 161 -8.36 29.56 58.24
CA ASP A 161 -8.66 30.74 57.42
C ASP A 161 -8.73 30.36 55.93
N ILE A 162 -9.75 30.91 55.30
CA ILE A 162 -10.09 30.73 53.89
C ILE A 162 -9.18 31.63 53.08
N GLY A 163 -8.28 31.04 52.32
CA GLY A 163 -7.44 31.73 51.34
C GLY A 163 -7.49 31.01 50.01
N VAL A 164 -8.36 31.47 49.11
CA VAL A 164 -8.32 31.12 47.69
C VAL A 164 -6.96 31.56 47.13
N ALA A 165 -6.07 30.60 46.94
CA ALA A 165 -4.95 30.71 46.02
C ALA A 165 -5.02 29.50 45.10
N LEU A 166 -5.69 29.70 43.97
CA LEU A 166 -5.51 28.88 42.77
C LEU A 166 -4.00 28.71 42.53
N SER A 167 -3.50 27.52 42.80
CA SER A 167 -2.28 27.00 42.20
C SER A 167 -2.66 25.72 41.46
N SER A 168 -3.32 25.94 40.32
CA SER A 168 -3.39 24.97 39.23
C SER A 168 -1.97 24.75 38.71
N SER A 169 -1.19 23.93 39.41
CA SER A 169 -0.12 23.17 38.78
C SER A 169 -0.74 21.89 38.25
N GLU A 170 -1.59 22.06 37.24
CA GLU A 170 -1.91 20.99 36.32
C GLU A 170 -0.63 20.79 35.50
N SER A 171 0.25 19.96 36.06
CA SER A 171 1.38 19.41 35.34
C SER A 171 0.82 18.81 34.05
N ALA A 172 1.21 19.41 32.93
CA ALA A 172 0.96 18.88 31.62
C ALA A 172 1.41 17.41 31.59
N GLU A 173 0.46 16.50 31.71
CA GLU A 173 0.62 15.10 31.32
C GLU A 173 0.65 15.04 29.79
N SER A 174 1.71 15.62 29.22
CA SER A 174 2.12 15.45 27.83
C SER A 174 3.43 14.68 27.79
N GLU A 175 3.45 13.53 28.43
CA GLU A 175 4.39 12.46 28.12
C GLU A 175 3.59 11.18 27.96
N ILE A 176 3.05 10.99 26.76
CA ILE A 176 2.76 9.65 26.26
C ILE A 176 4.14 8.99 26.03
N GLU A 177 4.82 8.66 27.12
CA GLU A 177 5.86 7.64 27.13
C GLU A 177 5.14 6.33 26.80
N HIS A 178 5.20 5.91 25.54
CA HIS A 178 5.01 4.50 25.22
C HIS A 178 6.16 3.71 25.83
N GLN A 179 6.08 3.45 27.13
CA GLN A 179 7.00 2.58 27.85
C GLN A 179 6.57 1.14 27.56
N TRP A 180 6.89 0.65 26.35
CA TRP A 180 6.82 -0.77 26.06
C TRP A 180 7.75 -1.45 27.09
N LYS A 181 7.25 -2.35 27.93
CA LYS A 181 8.13 -3.14 28.81
C LYS A 181 8.84 -4.20 27.96
N ILE A 182 10.15 -3.99 27.80
CA ILE A 182 11.04 -4.62 26.81
C ILE A 182 11.75 -5.85 27.40
N ASP A 183 11.12 -7.03 27.36
CA ASP A 183 11.85 -8.31 27.52
C ASP A 183 11.91 -9.07 26.19
N LYS A 184 10.75 -9.36 25.57
CA LYS A 184 10.69 -10.14 24.33
C LYS A 184 11.46 -9.51 23.17
N LEU A 185 11.34 -8.21 22.96
CA LEU A 185 12.06 -7.52 21.88
C LEU A 185 13.57 -7.47 22.13
N ASN A 186 14.00 -7.30 23.39
CA ASN A 186 15.42 -7.35 23.74
C ASN A 186 15.99 -8.75 23.48
N GLU A 187 15.28 -9.81 23.86
CA GLU A 187 15.69 -11.17 23.55
C GLU A 187 15.72 -11.47 22.04
N LEU A 188 14.78 -10.92 21.27
CA LEU A 188 14.83 -11.01 19.81
C LEU A 188 16.05 -10.30 19.24
N LYS A 189 16.44 -9.16 19.81
CA LYS A 189 17.64 -8.41 19.42
C LYS A 189 18.92 -9.17 19.79
N THR A 190 19.00 -9.78 20.96
CA THR A 190 20.18 -10.56 21.38
C THR A 190 20.32 -11.88 20.61
N SER A 191 19.24 -12.38 20.02
CA SER A 191 19.27 -13.57 19.17
C SER A 191 19.58 -13.30 17.69
N ILE A 192 19.82 -12.04 17.29
CA ILE A 192 20.10 -11.66 15.89
C ILE A 192 21.27 -12.46 15.30
N ASP A 193 22.39 -12.59 16.01
CA ASP A 193 23.58 -13.28 15.47
C ASP A 193 23.32 -14.77 15.26
N ASN A 194 22.67 -15.43 16.23
CA ASN A 194 22.25 -16.83 16.09
C ASN A 194 21.30 -17.04 14.91
N ILE A 195 20.40 -16.08 14.65
CA ILE A 195 19.47 -16.12 13.52
C ILE A 195 20.24 -15.91 12.20
N LYS A 196 21.20 -14.99 12.16
CA LYS A 196 22.07 -14.77 10.99
C LYS A 196 22.87 -16.01 10.64
N ASP A 197 23.47 -16.69 11.61
CA ASP A 197 24.22 -17.94 11.38
C ASP A 197 23.35 -19.02 10.75
N LEU A 198 22.09 -19.12 11.19
CA LEU A 198 21.15 -20.07 10.60
C LEU A 198 20.76 -19.71 9.17
N ILE A 199 20.58 -18.41 8.88
CA ILE A 199 20.30 -17.92 7.52
C ILE A 199 21.51 -18.16 6.61
N GLN A 200 22.72 -17.86 7.09
CA GLN A 200 23.98 -18.10 6.37
C GLN A 200 24.14 -19.59 6.07
N GLY A 201 23.84 -20.47 7.04
CA GLY A 201 23.85 -21.91 6.82
C GLY A 201 22.85 -22.39 5.76
N ILE A 202 21.71 -21.70 5.56
CA ILE A 202 20.80 -21.98 4.44
C ILE A 202 21.45 -21.54 3.12
N SER A 203 22.05 -20.35 3.07
CA SER A 203 22.73 -19.81 1.89
C SER A 203 23.83 -20.76 1.42
N GLU A 204 24.77 -21.10 2.29
CA GLU A 204 25.91 -21.98 1.99
C GLU A 204 25.49 -23.38 1.54
N LEU A 205 24.45 -23.93 2.15
CA LEU A 205 23.97 -25.27 1.82
C LEU A 205 23.30 -25.31 0.45
N THR A 206 22.55 -24.26 0.11
CA THR A 206 21.79 -24.18 -1.14
C THR A 206 22.57 -23.56 -2.29
N ASP A 207 23.63 -22.81 -2.00
CA ASP A 207 24.37 -21.96 -2.93
C ASP A 207 23.45 -20.93 -3.62
N LYS A 208 22.55 -20.33 -2.82
CA LYS A 208 21.52 -19.40 -3.28
C LYS A 208 21.44 -18.20 -2.36
N GLN A 209 21.17 -17.03 -2.91
CA GLN A 209 20.76 -15.88 -2.11
C GLN A 209 19.43 -16.16 -1.40
N ILE A 210 19.32 -15.73 -0.15
CA ILE A 210 18.14 -15.88 0.67
C ILE A 210 17.29 -14.62 0.54
N ILE A 211 16.02 -14.77 0.22
CA ILE A 211 15.11 -13.65 0.03
C ILE A 211 13.90 -13.80 0.95
N LEU A 212 13.65 -12.81 1.80
CA LEU A 212 12.38 -12.68 2.52
C LEU A 212 11.51 -11.67 1.79
N VAL A 213 10.40 -12.17 1.24
CA VAL A 213 9.37 -11.32 0.63
C VAL A 213 8.30 -11.02 1.66
N LEU A 214 8.11 -9.73 1.94
CA LEU A 214 7.08 -9.19 2.82
C LEU A 214 6.03 -8.47 1.97
N ASP A 215 4.92 -9.12 1.64
CA ASP A 215 3.87 -8.51 0.82
C ASP A 215 2.79 -7.85 1.69
N ASP A 216 2.09 -6.89 1.10
CA ASP A 216 1.06 -6.06 1.74
C ASP A 216 1.47 -5.44 3.10
N PHE A 217 2.70 -4.92 3.17
CA PHE A 217 3.29 -4.34 4.39
C PHE A 217 2.50 -3.16 4.99
N TYR A 218 1.68 -2.47 4.18
CA TYR A 218 0.82 -1.37 4.63
C TYR A 218 -0.30 -1.80 5.58
N PHE A 219 -0.58 -3.10 5.74
CA PHE A 219 -1.52 -3.58 6.79
C PHE A 219 -0.94 -3.46 8.20
N ILE A 220 0.39 -3.32 8.33
CA ILE A 220 1.01 -3.13 9.63
C ILE A 220 0.78 -1.68 10.06
N PRO A 221 0.40 -1.40 11.32
CA PRO A 221 0.21 -0.04 11.79
C PRO A 221 1.44 0.85 11.54
N LYS A 222 1.22 2.06 11.00
CA LYS A 222 2.29 3.01 10.61
C LYS A 222 3.30 3.29 11.72
N THR A 223 2.85 3.28 12.98
CA THR A 223 3.71 3.50 14.16
C THR A 223 4.68 2.36 14.40
N ILE A 224 4.35 1.13 13.98
CA ILE A 224 5.13 -0.10 14.18
C ILE A 224 6.04 -0.38 12.98
N GLN A 225 5.64 0.02 11.78
CA GLN A 225 6.34 -0.26 10.52
C GLN A 225 7.87 -0.03 10.56
N PRO A 226 8.41 1.11 11.04
CA PRO A 226 9.86 1.32 11.13
C PRO A 226 10.57 0.30 12.02
N TYR A 227 9.96 -0.07 13.15
CA TYR A 227 10.55 -1.02 14.10
C TYR A 227 10.55 -2.47 13.57
N LEU A 228 9.47 -2.85 12.88
CA LEU A 228 9.37 -4.15 12.23
C LEU A 228 10.44 -4.31 11.16
N ILE A 229 10.55 -3.33 10.26
CA ILE A 229 11.52 -3.40 9.15
C ILE A 229 12.95 -3.28 9.65
N ASP A 230 13.22 -2.48 10.69
CA ASP A 230 14.54 -2.36 11.33
C ASP A 230 15.08 -3.72 11.78
N TYR A 231 14.23 -4.54 12.41
CA TYR A 231 14.63 -5.86 12.88
C TYR A 231 15.13 -6.76 11.73
N PHE A 232 14.34 -6.86 10.65
CA PHE A 232 14.71 -7.65 9.49
C PHE A 232 15.88 -7.03 8.71
N HIS A 233 15.98 -5.71 8.69
CA HIS A 233 17.10 -5.02 8.07
C HIS A 233 18.41 -5.36 8.80
N ARG A 234 18.42 -5.39 10.14
CA ARG A 234 19.59 -5.87 10.91
C ARG A 234 19.99 -7.29 10.53
N LEU A 235 19.03 -8.18 10.30
CA LEU A 235 19.29 -9.54 9.82
C LEU A 235 19.91 -9.56 8.40
N SER A 236 19.52 -8.61 7.54
CA SER A 236 20.06 -8.48 6.17
C SER A 236 21.50 -7.97 6.11
N LYS A 237 21.99 -7.29 7.16
CA LYS A 237 23.35 -6.74 7.16
C LYS A 237 24.42 -7.84 7.24
N SER A 238 25.38 -7.78 6.32
CA SER A 238 26.55 -8.66 6.25
C SER A 238 26.20 -10.15 6.07
N ASN A 239 25.13 -10.45 5.33
CA ASN A 239 24.70 -11.81 4.97
C ASN A 239 24.06 -11.77 3.57
N ASP A 240 24.01 -12.91 2.86
CA ASP A 240 23.26 -13.09 1.61
C ASP A 240 21.74 -13.18 1.86
N PHE A 241 21.22 -12.27 2.69
CA PHE A 241 19.82 -12.18 3.06
C PHE A 241 19.24 -10.85 2.63
N TYR A 242 18.27 -10.86 1.71
CA TYR A 242 17.68 -9.67 1.12
C TYR A 242 16.19 -9.56 1.39
N LEU A 243 15.73 -8.35 1.65
CA LEU A 243 14.34 -8.01 1.88
C LEU A 243 13.71 -7.48 0.61
N LYS A 244 12.51 -7.99 0.28
CA LYS A 244 11.69 -7.48 -0.83
C LYS A 244 10.30 -7.18 -0.30
N VAL A 245 9.98 -5.90 -0.18
CA VAL A 245 8.78 -5.43 0.53
C VAL A 245 7.76 -4.91 -0.47
N GLY A 246 6.54 -5.44 -0.50
CA GLY A 246 5.43 -4.93 -1.29
C GLY A 246 4.55 -4.02 -0.46
N THR A 247 4.34 -2.77 -0.87
CA THR A 247 3.53 -1.85 -0.06
C THR A 247 2.88 -0.69 -0.82
N VAL A 248 2.03 0.08 -0.14
CA VAL A 248 1.42 1.33 -0.65
C VAL A 248 2.19 2.53 -0.10
N LYS A 249 2.65 3.42 -0.98
CA LYS A 249 3.59 4.52 -0.68
C LYS A 249 3.11 5.42 0.47
N HIS A 250 1.88 5.93 0.40
CA HIS A 250 1.35 6.86 1.40
C HIS A 250 0.84 6.20 2.69
N ARG A 251 0.69 4.87 2.68
CA ARG A 251 0.35 4.08 3.86
C ARG A 251 1.58 3.49 4.57
N THR A 252 2.78 3.80 4.08
CA THR A 252 4.03 3.24 4.58
C THR A 252 4.96 4.30 5.14
N ASN A 253 5.55 4.00 6.30
CA ASN A 253 6.69 4.68 6.86
C ASN A 253 7.78 3.64 7.17
N LEU A 254 8.85 3.63 6.37
CA LEU A 254 9.97 2.69 6.55
C LEU A 254 11.04 3.19 7.52
N TYR A 255 11.04 4.48 7.83
CA TYR A 255 12.14 5.14 8.51
C TYR A 255 11.63 6.13 9.54
N LYS A 256 12.23 6.11 10.73
CA LYS A 256 11.96 7.06 11.79
C LYS A 256 13.29 7.57 12.34
N GLN A 257 13.50 8.88 12.20
CA GLN A 257 14.62 9.58 12.81
C GLN A 257 14.19 10.16 14.16
N SER A 258 14.94 9.82 15.20
CA SER A 258 14.91 10.49 16.50
C SER A 258 16.15 11.36 16.66
N ARG A 259 16.20 12.20 17.70
CA ARG A 259 17.38 13.03 18.02
C ARG A 259 18.65 12.19 18.25
N GLU A 260 18.49 10.96 18.72
CA GLU A 260 19.60 10.11 19.19
C GLU A 260 19.77 8.81 18.40
N SER A 261 18.81 8.44 17.54
CA SER A 261 18.88 7.18 16.79
C SER A 261 18.04 7.19 15.50
N TYR A 262 18.43 6.31 14.60
CA TYR A 262 17.75 6.02 13.35
C TYR A 262 17.15 4.62 13.43
N ILE A 263 15.89 4.48 13.05
CA ILE A 263 15.16 3.20 13.11
C ILE A 263 14.54 2.93 11.74
N GLY A 264 14.78 1.74 11.21
CA GLY A 264 14.16 1.26 9.99
C GLY A 264 15.12 1.24 8.81
N MET A 265 14.64 1.61 7.63
CA MET A 265 15.41 1.61 6.39
C MET A 265 15.21 2.91 5.63
N GLU A 266 16.30 3.62 5.34
CA GLU A 266 16.24 4.84 4.55
C GLU A 266 16.21 4.52 3.04
N LEU A 267 15.29 5.17 2.32
CA LEU A 267 15.17 5.03 0.86
C LEU A 267 16.43 5.56 0.17
N ASN A 268 16.91 4.84 -0.84
CA ASN A 268 18.14 5.11 -1.61
C ASN A 268 19.45 4.97 -0.84
N ALA A 269 19.41 4.60 0.44
CA ALA A 269 20.58 4.23 1.23
C ALA A 269 20.54 2.74 1.60
N ASP A 270 19.54 2.32 2.38
CA ASP A 270 19.41 0.93 2.86
C ASP A 270 18.51 0.07 1.96
N VAL A 271 17.59 0.72 1.24
CA VAL A 271 16.59 0.08 0.38
C VAL A 271 16.31 0.93 -0.85
N TYR A 272 16.22 0.28 -2.02
CA TYR A 272 15.83 0.95 -3.26
C TYR A 272 14.34 0.78 -3.54
N ASP A 273 13.71 1.76 -4.18
CA ASP A 273 12.30 1.68 -4.53
C ASP A 273 12.04 1.30 -5.99
N ILE A 274 10.92 0.60 -6.20
CA ILE A 274 10.33 0.34 -7.50
C ILE A 274 8.89 0.84 -7.43
N ASP A 275 8.56 1.86 -8.21
CA ASP A 275 7.21 2.42 -8.27
C ASP A 275 6.44 1.78 -9.45
N LEU A 276 5.43 0.98 -9.12
CA LEU A 276 4.55 0.31 -10.09
C LEU A 276 3.38 1.19 -10.53
N ASP A 277 3.15 2.33 -9.89
CA ASP A 277 2.01 3.15 -10.24
C ASP A 277 2.22 3.77 -11.63
N TYR A 278 1.32 3.41 -12.54
CA TYR A 278 1.12 4.14 -13.79
C TYR A 278 0.11 5.23 -13.50
N THR A 279 0.61 6.37 -13.04
CA THR A 279 -0.19 7.57 -12.85
C THR A 279 -0.59 8.16 -14.20
N LEU A 280 -1.73 8.88 -14.21
CA LEU A 280 -2.28 9.47 -15.43
C LEU A 280 -1.36 10.55 -16.04
N ASP A 281 -0.42 11.10 -15.26
CA ASP A 281 0.62 12.05 -15.71
C ASP A 281 1.55 11.46 -16.79
N LYS A 282 1.69 10.13 -16.86
CA LYS A 282 2.43 9.40 -17.91
C LYS A 282 1.48 8.77 -18.93
N TRP A 283 0.53 9.57 -19.43
CA TRP A 283 -0.60 9.13 -20.26
C TRP A 283 -0.24 8.14 -21.38
N ASN A 284 0.74 8.46 -22.22
CA ASN A 284 1.10 7.61 -23.36
C ASN A 284 1.73 6.27 -22.94
N GLU A 285 2.51 6.24 -21.86
CA GLU A 285 3.07 5.00 -21.32
C GLU A 285 1.97 4.12 -20.73
N LEU A 286 1.04 4.74 -19.99
CA LEU A 286 -0.12 4.05 -19.42
C LEU A 286 -0.96 3.38 -20.49
N LYS A 287 -1.31 4.09 -21.56
CA LYS A 287 -2.10 3.53 -22.67
C LYS A 287 -1.46 2.31 -23.31
N ARG A 288 -0.14 2.40 -23.57
CA ARG A 288 0.64 1.28 -24.12
C ARG A 288 0.62 0.09 -23.16
N PHE A 289 0.91 0.33 -21.88
CA PHE A 289 0.90 -0.73 -20.86
C PHE A 289 -0.46 -1.42 -20.73
N MET A 290 -1.57 -0.68 -20.72
CA MET A 290 -2.92 -1.27 -20.66
C MET A 290 -3.27 -2.05 -21.91
N ARG A 291 -2.78 -1.61 -23.08
CA ARG A 291 -2.96 -2.35 -24.34
C ARG A 291 -2.19 -3.66 -24.29
N ASP A 292 -0.91 -3.62 -23.92
CA ASP A 292 -0.07 -4.81 -23.74
C ASP A 292 -0.69 -5.79 -22.72
N LEU A 293 -1.28 -5.26 -21.63
CA LEU A 293 -2.01 -6.04 -20.62
C LEU A 293 -3.16 -6.84 -21.21
N LEU A 294 -4.01 -6.18 -21.99
CA LEU A 294 -5.15 -6.82 -22.61
C LEU A 294 -4.71 -7.79 -23.72
N GLU A 295 -3.70 -7.45 -24.52
CA GLU A 295 -3.13 -8.33 -25.55
C GLU A 295 -2.51 -9.61 -24.95
N SER A 296 -1.81 -9.49 -23.82
CA SER A 296 -1.31 -10.65 -23.10
C SER A 296 -2.43 -11.52 -22.54
N ALA A 297 -3.53 -10.93 -22.07
CA ALA A 297 -4.69 -11.68 -21.59
C ALA A 297 -5.41 -12.41 -22.75
N ILE A 298 -5.55 -11.76 -23.91
CA ILE A 298 -6.07 -12.37 -25.14
C ILE A 298 -5.19 -13.54 -25.56
N SER A 299 -3.87 -13.34 -25.64
CA SER A 299 -2.92 -14.37 -26.01
C SER A 299 -2.95 -15.58 -25.06
N SER A 300 -3.01 -15.32 -23.75
CA SER A 300 -3.00 -16.38 -22.73
C SER A 300 -4.32 -17.12 -22.61
N SER A 301 -5.45 -16.45 -22.89
CA SER A 301 -6.78 -17.07 -23.00
C SER A 301 -6.95 -17.86 -24.30
N GLN A 302 -6.04 -17.70 -25.27
CA GLN A 302 -6.16 -18.25 -26.62
C GLN A 302 -7.46 -17.81 -27.32
N ALA A 303 -8.01 -16.65 -26.95
CA ALA A 303 -9.19 -16.10 -27.58
C ALA A 303 -8.81 -15.44 -28.92
N LYS A 304 -9.62 -15.65 -29.96
CA LYS A 304 -9.42 -15.05 -31.29
C LYS A 304 -10.12 -13.69 -31.36
N VAL A 305 -9.61 -12.74 -30.57
CA VAL A 305 -10.19 -11.39 -30.45
C VAL A 305 -9.12 -10.33 -30.71
N ASN A 306 -9.48 -9.28 -31.45
CA ASN A 306 -8.66 -8.08 -31.57
C ASN A 306 -9.24 -6.95 -30.73
N ILE A 307 -8.39 -6.20 -30.00
CA ILE A 307 -8.81 -5.05 -29.19
C ILE A 307 -9.54 -4.00 -30.04
N ASN A 308 -9.07 -3.76 -31.27
CA ASN A 308 -9.65 -2.76 -32.17
C ASN A 308 -11.05 -3.18 -32.68
N ASP A 309 -11.42 -4.44 -32.53
CA ASP A 309 -12.77 -4.90 -32.84
C ASP A 309 -13.72 -4.63 -31.67
N ILE A 310 -13.21 -4.64 -30.43
CA ILE A 310 -13.99 -4.40 -29.20
C ILE A 310 -14.15 -2.90 -28.92
N PHE A 311 -13.10 -2.11 -29.12
CA PHE A 311 -13.04 -0.70 -28.76
C PHE A 311 -12.91 0.21 -29.97
N ASN A 312 -13.52 1.40 -29.90
CA ASN A 312 -12.97 2.56 -30.60
C ASN A 312 -11.81 3.17 -29.78
N GLU A 313 -10.92 3.94 -30.42
CA GLU A 313 -9.74 4.51 -29.74
C GLU A 313 -10.13 5.31 -28.48
N GLN A 314 -11.15 6.16 -28.59
CA GLN A 314 -11.64 6.97 -27.47
C GLN A 314 -12.24 6.13 -26.33
N GLY A 315 -12.90 5.01 -26.63
CA GLY A 315 -13.46 4.11 -25.62
C GLY A 315 -12.37 3.38 -24.83
N PHE A 316 -11.30 2.98 -25.51
CA PHE A 316 -10.12 2.41 -24.85
C PHE A 316 -9.43 3.44 -23.94
N ASP A 317 -9.26 4.66 -24.45
CA ASP A 317 -8.70 5.78 -23.67
C ASP A 317 -9.58 6.08 -22.45
N GLN A 318 -10.91 6.12 -22.61
CA GLN A 318 -11.82 6.32 -21.48
C GLN A 318 -11.71 5.21 -20.45
N LEU A 319 -11.51 3.96 -20.86
CA LEU A 319 -11.31 2.84 -19.94
C LEU A 319 -10.00 2.98 -19.14
N CYS A 320 -8.95 3.50 -19.78
CA CYS A 320 -7.70 3.84 -19.09
C CYS A 320 -7.92 4.94 -18.03
N ILE A 321 -8.72 5.96 -18.34
CA ILE A 321 -9.09 7.03 -17.39
C ILE A 321 -9.96 6.48 -16.25
N ALA A 322 -11.01 5.73 -16.58
CA ALA A 322 -11.97 5.19 -15.61
C ALA A 322 -11.34 4.17 -14.63
N SER A 323 -10.27 3.49 -15.06
CA SER A 323 -9.49 2.59 -14.19
C SER A 323 -8.45 3.32 -13.33
N GLY A 324 -8.26 4.62 -13.51
CA GLY A 324 -7.28 5.40 -12.75
C GLY A 324 -5.83 4.95 -12.94
N GLY A 325 -5.54 4.28 -14.05
CA GLY A 325 -4.23 3.67 -14.31
C GLY A 325 -3.94 2.37 -13.54
N VAL A 326 -4.94 1.77 -12.89
CA VAL A 326 -4.77 0.53 -12.11
C VAL A 326 -5.10 -0.71 -12.97
N PRO A 327 -4.12 -1.60 -13.25
CA PRO A 327 -4.33 -2.75 -14.16
C PRO A 327 -5.48 -3.69 -13.75
N ARG A 328 -5.66 -3.96 -12.45
CA ARG A 328 -6.78 -4.80 -12.00
C ARG A 328 -8.14 -4.14 -12.26
N ASP A 329 -8.27 -2.85 -11.95
CA ASP A 329 -9.53 -2.12 -12.15
C ASP A 329 -9.84 -2.01 -13.64
N PHE A 330 -8.82 -1.82 -14.48
CA PHE A 330 -8.94 -1.84 -15.94
C PHE A 330 -9.56 -3.14 -16.43
N LEU A 331 -9.03 -4.29 -15.99
CA LEU A 331 -9.55 -5.61 -16.38
C LEU A 331 -10.97 -5.87 -15.84
N VAL A 332 -11.28 -5.44 -14.62
CA VAL A 332 -12.62 -5.57 -14.03
C VAL A 332 -13.64 -4.72 -14.77
N LEU A 333 -13.31 -3.45 -15.06
CA LEU A 333 -14.17 -2.57 -15.84
C LEU A 333 -14.31 -3.06 -17.28
N PHE A 334 -13.24 -3.59 -17.88
CA PHE A 334 -13.28 -4.23 -19.20
C PHE A 334 -14.32 -5.36 -19.24
N ILE A 335 -14.28 -6.30 -18.28
CA ILE A 335 -15.26 -7.39 -18.19
C ILE A 335 -16.69 -6.84 -18.17
N LYS A 336 -16.94 -5.87 -17.29
CA LYS A 336 -18.28 -5.25 -17.16
C LYS A 336 -18.71 -4.54 -18.44
N CYS A 337 -17.79 -3.84 -19.12
CA CYS A 337 -18.11 -3.19 -20.40
C CYS A 337 -18.43 -4.23 -21.48
N CYS A 338 -17.73 -5.37 -21.52
CA CYS A 338 -18.04 -6.44 -22.47
C CYS A 338 -19.45 -7.03 -22.24
N SER A 339 -19.97 -7.01 -21.02
CA SER A 339 -21.36 -7.41 -20.74
C SER A 339 -22.42 -6.47 -21.33
N THR A 340 -22.03 -5.26 -21.78
CA THR A 340 -22.92 -4.32 -22.47
C THR A 340 -23.01 -4.56 -23.98
N LEU A 341 -22.14 -5.42 -24.52
CA LEU A 341 -22.15 -5.78 -25.94
C LEU A 341 -23.34 -6.68 -26.26
N ASN A 342 -24.04 -6.38 -27.34
CA ASN A 342 -25.20 -7.12 -27.83
C ASN A 342 -25.23 -7.09 -29.36
N GLU A 343 -26.23 -7.72 -29.99
CA GLU A 343 -26.34 -7.80 -31.46
C GLU A 343 -26.41 -6.43 -32.15
N SER A 344 -26.87 -5.38 -31.47
CA SER A 344 -27.00 -4.02 -32.01
C SER A 344 -25.81 -3.10 -31.70
N SER A 345 -24.99 -3.43 -30.70
CA SER A 345 -23.82 -2.66 -30.28
C SER A 345 -22.61 -3.57 -30.14
N ASN A 346 -21.83 -3.64 -31.22
CA ASN A 346 -20.66 -4.51 -31.33
C ASN A 346 -19.36 -3.88 -30.77
N ARG A 347 -19.40 -2.63 -30.30
CA ARG A 347 -18.22 -1.90 -29.80
C ARG A 347 -18.50 -1.13 -28.52
N ILE A 348 -17.51 -1.10 -27.63
CA ILE A 348 -17.51 -0.33 -26.39
C ILE A 348 -17.11 1.11 -26.73
N ASN A 349 -18.00 2.07 -26.42
CA ASN A 349 -17.76 3.50 -26.59
C ASN A 349 -17.61 4.23 -25.26
N VAL A 350 -17.26 5.52 -25.31
CA VAL A 350 -17.06 6.39 -24.14
C VAL A 350 -18.27 6.38 -23.18
N PRO A 351 -19.52 6.59 -23.64
CA PRO A 351 -20.69 6.46 -22.78
C PRO A 351 -20.80 5.12 -22.04
N ASN A 352 -20.58 3.98 -22.72
CA ASN A 352 -20.67 2.66 -22.09
C ASN A 352 -19.68 2.52 -20.94
N VAL A 353 -18.42 2.94 -21.15
CA VAL A 353 -17.38 2.87 -20.12
C VAL A 353 -17.75 3.73 -18.91
N ARG A 354 -18.29 4.94 -19.14
CA ARG A 354 -18.70 5.84 -18.06
C ARG A 354 -19.87 5.26 -17.27
N GLU A 355 -20.89 4.73 -17.94
CA GLU A 355 -22.05 4.10 -17.28
C GLU A 355 -21.58 2.96 -16.37
N VAL A 356 -20.75 2.04 -16.89
CA VAL A 356 -20.17 0.94 -16.11
C VAL A 356 -19.33 1.44 -14.93
N ALA A 357 -18.55 2.52 -15.12
CA ALA A 357 -17.73 3.09 -14.05
C ALA A 357 -18.58 3.73 -12.94
N ILE A 358 -19.67 4.43 -13.30
CA ILE A 358 -20.63 5.04 -12.38
C ILE A 358 -21.36 3.95 -11.58
N GLU A 359 -21.84 2.89 -12.24
CA GLU A 359 -22.46 1.75 -11.57
C GLU A 359 -21.49 1.04 -10.60
N ASN A 360 -20.19 1.07 -10.90
CA ASN A 360 -19.17 0.51 -10.02
C ASN A 360 -18.84 1.40 -8.81
N TYR A 361 -19.39 2.62 -8.71
CA TYR A 361 -19.19 3.52 -7.58
C TYR A 361 -19.57 2.86 -6.25
N THR A 362 -20.69 2.16 -6.16
CA THR A 362 -21.15 1.52 -4.91
C THR A 362 -20.13 0.50 -4.38
N ASN A 363 -19.53 -0.31 -5.26
CA ASN A 363 -18.49 -1.26 -4.87
C ASN A 363 -17.24 -0.55 -4.33
N LYS A 364 -16.93 0.63 -4.87
CA LYS A 364 -15.82 1.48 -4.43
C LYS A 364 -16.15 2.18 -3.12
N LYS A 365 -17.41 2.60 -2.94
CA LYS A 365 -17.92 3.23 -1.72
C LYS A 365 -17.89 2.24 -0.54
N ASN A 366 -18.34 1.01 -0.73
CA ASN A 366 -18.31 -0.01 0.34
C ASN A 366 -16.88 -0.39 0.79
N ALA A 367 -15.84 0.01 0.03
CA ALA A 367 -14.46 -0.12 0.44
C ALA A 367 -13.97 1.03 1.35
N LEU A 368 -14.66 2.18 1.37
CA LEU A 368 -14.46 3.29 2.31
C LEU A 368 -14.89 2.91 3.73
N GLU A 369 -16.05 2.27 3.86
CA GLU A 369 -16.75 1.98 5.13
C GLU A 369 -16.03 0.95 6.04
N LYS A 370 -14.80 0.56 5.71
CA LYS A 370 -14.00 -0.40 6.48
C LYS A 370 -13.02 0.26 7.46
N ASP A 371 -12.82 1.56 7.34
CA ASP A 371 -12.01 2.39 8.26
C ASP A 371 -12.98 3.16 9.22
N SER A 372 -12.47 3.89 10.23
CA SER A 372 -13.32 4.46 11.30
C SER A 372 -14.48 5.33 10.76
N LEU A 373 -15.65 5.30 11.43
CA LEU A 373 -16.88 5.98 10.97
C LEU A 373 -16.69 7.50 10.84
N GLU A 374 -15.94 8.11 11.75
CA GLU A 374 -15.65 9.57 11.76
C GLU A 374 -14.78 9.99 10.57
N GLU A 375 -13.67 9.28 10.31
CA GLU A 375 -12.79 9.54 9.16
C GLU A 375 -13.55 9.35 7.83
N THR A 376 -14.43 8.34 7.78
CA THR A 376 -15.26 8.05 6.61
C THR A 376 -16.18 9.22 6.26
N ASN A 377 -16.83 9.84 7.26
CA ASN A 377 -17.73 10.97 7.05
C ASN A 377 -17.02 12.23 6.52
N ILE A 378 -15.85 12.57 7.09
CA ILE A 378 -15.06 13.73 6.63
C ILE A 378 -14.63 13.54 5.17
N LEU A 379 -14.18 12.33 4.83
CA LEU A 379 -13.71 11.98 3.51
C LEU A 379 -14.84 12.05 2.47
N GLU A 380 -16.03 11.55 2.80
CA GLU A 380 -17.22 11.64 1.94
C GLU A 380 -17.66 13.10 1.71
N ASN A 381 -17.66 13.92 2.76
CA ASN A 381 -18.01 15.34 2.66
C ASN A 381 -17.07 16.10 1.71
N ILE A 382 -15.77 15.87 1.83
CA ILE A 382 -14.76 16.50 0.97
C ILE A 382 -14.88 15.99 -0.46
N MET A 383 -15.05 14.68 -0.65
CA MET A 383 -15.26 14.09 -1.97
C MET A 383 -16.50 14.71 -2.65
N SER A 384 -17.63 14.80 -1.94
CA SER A 384 -18.86 15.42 -2.46
C SER A 384 -18.63 16.89 -2.81
N PHE A 385 -17.95 17.64 -1.95
CA PHE A 385 -17.63 19.05 -2.21
C PHE A 385 -16.79 19.22 -3.49
N ILE A 386 -15.72 18.43 -3.64
CA ILE A 386 -14.87 18.48 -4.85
C ILE A 386 -15.70 18.11 -6.08
N ARG A 387 -16.49 17.02 -6.02
CA ARG A 387 -17.39 16.61 -7.11
C ARG A 387 -18.34 17.74 -7.49
N ASP A 388 -19.03 18.34 -6.54
CA ASP A 388 -20.06 19.34 -6.80
C ASP A 388 -19.44 20.61 -7.38
N LYS A 389 -18.29 21.05 -6.84
CA LYS A 389 -17.56 22.21 -7.38
C LYS A 389 -17.04 21.99 -8.80
N VAL A 390 -16.49 20.83 -9.08
CA VAL A 390 -15.75 20.58 -10.34
C VAL A 390 -16.68 20.05 -11.43
N PHE A 391 -17.44 19.01 -11.12
CA PHE A 391 -18.32 18.34 -12.08
C PHE A 391 -19.67 19.06 -12.23
N THR A 392 -20.34 19.42 -11.12
CA THR A 392 -21.70 19.98 -11.17
C THR A 392 -21.70 21.47 -11.54
N GLU A 393 -20.91 22.29 -10.84
CA GLU A 393 -20.85 23.73 -11.05
C GLU A 393 -19.97 24.12 -12.24
N LYS A 394 -18.73 23.61 -12.30
CA LYS A 394 -17.74 24.02 -13.32
C LYS A 394 -17.76 23.16 -14.59
N ARG A 395 -18.54 22.07 -14.59
CA ARG A 395 -18.76 21.21 -15.77
C ARG A 395 -17.47 20.73 -16.43
N THR A 396 -16.50 20.34 -15.61
CA THR A 396 -15.21 19.76 -16.02
C THR A 396 -14.85 18.59 -15.11
N ASN A 397 -13.81 17.85 -15.44
CA ASN A 397 -13.26 16.76 -14.63
C ASN A 397 -11.95 17.11 -13.92
N VAL A 398 -11.32 18.24 -14.24
CA VAL A 398 -10.01 18.59 -13.69
C VAL A 398 -10.11 19.77 -12.74
N PHE A 399 -9.29 19.77 -11.70
CA PHE A 399 -9.14 20.88 -10.76
C PHE A 399 -7.69 21.03 -10.28
N LEU A 400 -7.39 22.20 -9.73
CA LEU A 400 -6.05 22.57 -9.25
C LEU A 400 -6.05 22.81 -7.73
N ILE A 401 -5.02 22.32 -7.04
CA ILE A 401 -4.73 22.70 -5.64
C ILE A 401 -3.31 23.29 -5.59
N GLU A 402 -3.14 24.41 -4.89
CA GLU A 402 -1.84 25.07 -4.73
C GLU A 402 -0.89 24.22 -3.88
N ASN A 403 0.31 23.94 -4.39
CA ASN A 403 1.28 23.08 -3.73
C ASN A 403 1.75 23.67 -2.39
N GLY A 404 2.12 24.95 -2.35
CA GLY A 404 2.63 25.59 -1.12
C GLY A 404 1.64 25.52 0.04
N SER A 405 0.38 25.85 -0.23
CA SER A 405 -0.71 25.76 0.76
C SER A 405 -0.99 24.32 1.20
N LEU A 406 -0.90 23.35 0.28
CA LEU A 406 -1.12 21.94 0.59
C LEU A 406 -0.02 21.39 1.50
N GLU A 407 1.23 21.81 1.31
CA GLU A 407 2.34 21.32 2.13
C GLU A 407 2.33 21.84 3.56
N GLN A 408 1.76 23.02 3.78
CA GLN A 408 1.58 23.61 5.11
C GLN A 408 0.42 22.98 5.89
N ASN A 409 -0.59 22.42 5.21
CA ASN A 409 -1.77 21.85 5.85
C ASN A 409 -1.74 20.30 5.81
N VAL A 410 -1.18 19.70 6.86
CA VAL A 410 -0.99 18.24 6.97
C VAL A 410 -2.32 17.48 6.91
N SER A 411 -3.39 18.01 7.52
CA SER A 411 -4.71 17.36 7.52
C SER A 411 -5.32 17.28 6.13
N VAL A 412 -5.38 18.40 5.39
CA VAL A 412 -5.90 18.43 4.01
C VAL A 412 -5.03 17.57 3.10
N LYS A 413 -3.70 17.65 3.25
CA LYS A 413 -2.76 16.83 2.48
C LYS A 413 -2.98 15.33 2.67
N THR A 414 -3.27 14.91 3.90
CA THR A 414 -3.54 13.50 4.23
C THR A 414 -4.83 13.04 3.58
N ILE A 415 -5.91 13.82 3.68
CA ILE A 415 -7.20 13.49 3.05
C ILE A 415 -7.10 13.43 1.53
N ILE A 416 -6.41 14.39 0.89
CA ILE A 416 -6.21 14.34 -0.56
C ILE A 416 -5.45 13.07 -0.94
N LYS A 417 -4.38 12.70 -0.22
CA LYS A 417 -3.66 11.45 -0.45
C LYS A 417 -4.54 10.22 -0.29
N GLU A 418 -5.44 10.20 0.69
CA GLU A 418 -6.41 9.12 0.88
C GLU A 418 -7.41 9.03 -0.26
N LEU A 419 -7.96 10.16 -0.73
CA LEU A 419 -8.83 10.18 -1.91
C LEU A 419 -8.11 9.66 -3.15
N ILE A 420 -6.83 9.98 -3.31
CA ILE A 420 -6.03 9.42 -4.39
C ILE A 420 -5.94 7.90 -4.15
N ASP A 421 -5.58 7.43 -2.95
CA ASP A 421 -5.39 6.00 -2.63
C ASP A 421 -6.64 5.15 -2.84
N LEU A 422 -7.80 5.73 -2.56
CA LEU A 422 -9.12 5.16 -2.78
C LEU A 422 -9.60 5.34 -4.22
N ARG A 423 -8.80 6.03 -5.05
CA ARG A 423 -8.97 6.24 -6.48
C ARG A 423 -10.12 7.17 -6.84
N PHE A 424 -10.55 8.05 -5.95
CA PHE A 424 -11.61 9.04 -6.23
C PHE A 424 -11.08 10.26 -6.98
N VAL A 425 -9.78 10.54 -6.87
CA VAL A 425 -9.09 11.58 -7.63
C VAL A 425 -7.73 11.07 -8.10
N HIS A 426 -7.27 11.55 -9.25
CA HIS A 426 -6.04 11.08 -9.90
C HIS A 426 -5.13 12.25 -10.22
N ILE A 427 -3.85 12.14 -9.88
CA ILE A 427 -2.87 13.16 -10.26
C ILE A 427 -2.59 13.06 -11.77
N ILE A 428 -2.68 14.19 -12.47
CA ILE A 428 -2.35 14.30 -13.90
C ILE A 428 -1.15 15.23 -14.17
N ASP A 429 -0.85 16.16 -13.26
CA ASP A 429 0.37 16.99 -13.30
C ASP A 429 0.72 17.43 -11.87
N ASN A 430 1.92 17.13 -11.39
CA ASN A 430 2.35 17.50 -10.03
C ASN A 430 2.80 18.97 -9.93
N ASN A 431 3.04 19.64 -11.06
CA ASN A 431 3.69 20.94 -11.04
C ASN A 431 3.32 21.80 -12.25
N THR A 432 2.11 22.33 -12.23
CA THR A 432 1.58 23.23 -13.24
C THR A 432 1.39 24.65 -12.71
N SER A 433 1.15 25.59 -13.61
CA SER A 433 0.78 26.98 -13.30
C SER A 433 -0.68 27.19 -13.64
N ALA A 434 -1.43 27.94 -12.84
CA ALA A 434 -2.81 28.24 -13.20
C ALA A 434 -2.91 29.28 -14.35
N ALA A 435 -4.07 29.34 -15.00
CA ALA A 435 -4.45 30.38 -15.96
C ALA A 435 -5.71 31.10 -15.44
N PRO A 436 -5.74 32.45 -15.33
CA PRO A 436 -4.58 33.35 -15.46
C PRO A 436 -3.51 33.06 -14.40
N SER A 437 -2.24 33.34 -14.72
CA SER A 437 -1.14 33.06 -13.80
C SER A 437 -1.20 33.97 -12.57
N ASP A 438 -0.97 33.40 -11.40
CA ASP A 438 -0.83 34.10 -10.11
C ASP A 438 0.57 33.90 -9.50
N GLY A 439 1.52 33.39 -10.29
CA GLY A 439 2.90 33.12 -9.87
C GLY A 439 3.06 31.88 -8.98
N LYS A 440 1.98 31.18 -8.62
CA LYS A 440 2.02 29.99 -7.76
C LYS A 440 2.08 28.71 -8.57
N ARG A 441 2.47 27.61 -7.90
CA ARG A 441 2.54 26.26 -8.47
C ARG A 441 1.44 25.39 -7.90
N TYR A 442 0.84 24.61 -8.77
CA TYR A 442 -0.34 23.80 -8.50
C TYR A 442 -0.09 22.35 -8.88
N SER A 443 -0.76 21.44 -8.18
CA SER A 443 -1.00 20.08 -8.65
C SER A 443 -2.36 20.02 -9.32
N ALA A 444 -2.43 19.37 -10.48
CA ALA A 444 -3.66 19.12 -11.22
C ALA A 444 -4.17 17.70 -10.93
N TYR A 445 -5.45 17.62 -10.61
CA TYR A 445 -6.16 16.40 -10.27
C TYR A 445 -7.34 16.21 -11.20
N LEU A 446 -7.56 14.96 -11.62
CA LEU A 446 -8.69 14.51 -12.40
C LEU A 446 -9.66 13.75 -11.50
N LEU A 447 -10.94 14.12 -11.56
CA LEU A 447 -12.03 13.40 -10.90
C LEU A 447 -12.21 12.02 -11.52
N ASP A 448 -12.32 11.02 -10.66
CA ASP A 448 -12.62 9.67 -11.10
C ASP A 448 -13.99 9.59 -11.79
N VAL A 449 -14.06 8.81 -12.87
CA VAL A 449 -15.26 8.71 -13.72
C VAL A 449 -16.48 8.19 -12.94
N SER A 450 -16.26 7.39 -11.89
CA SER A 450 -17.35 6.89 -11.03
C SER A 450 -18.10 8.01 -10.30
N LEU A 451 -17.52 9.21 -10.19
CA LEU A 451 -18.13 10.38 -9.55
C LEU A 451 -19.02 11.20 -10.50
N TYR A 452 -19.11 10.81 -11.78
CA TYR A 452 -19.98 11.49 -12.74
C TYR A 452 -21.45 11.12 -12.48
N THR A 453 -22.38 12.02 -12.81
CA THR A 453 -23.81 11.76 -12.59
C THR A 453 -24.49 10.94 -13.68
N ASN A 454 -23.90 10.87 -14.89
CA ASN A 454 -24.38 10.06 -16.00
C ASN A 454 -23.26 9.87 -17.05
N GLY A 455 -23.42 8.89 -17.95
CA GLY A 455 -22.43 8.60 -19.00
C GLY A 455 -22.33 9.62 -20.13
N ARG A 456 -23.34 10.50 -20.27
CA ARG A 456 -23.43 11.51 -21.34
C ARG A 456 -23.71 12.90 -20.78
N PRO A 457 -22.79 13.47 -19.99
CA PRO A 457 -23.03 14.72 -19.29
C PRO A 457 -23.18 15.86 -20.30
N ARG A 458 -24.29 16.60 -20.19
CA ARG A 458 -24.56 17.77 -21.04
C ARG A 458 -23.65 18.94 -20.64
N ASN A 459 -23.21 19.71 -21.63
CA ASN A 459 -22.37 20.90 -21.48
C ASN A 459 -21.11 20.65 -20.64
N PHE A 460 -20.52 19.46 -20.77
CA PHE A 460 -19.37 19.02 -19.99
C PHE A 460 -18.10 19.03 -20.85
N LYS A 461 -17.06 19.71 -20.37
CA LYS A 461 -15.74 19.71 -21.00
C LYS A 461 -14.87 18.68 -20.30
N GLU A 462 -14.76 17.49 -20.90
CA GLU A 462 -13.80 16.50 -20.41
C GLU A 462 -12.39 16.87 -20.88
N ILE A 463 -11.46 16.89 -19.94
CA ILE A 463 -10.05 17.13 -20.17
C ILE A 463 -9.31 15.81 -20.01
N GLU A 464 -8.66 15.37 -21.08
CA GLU A 464 -7.78 14.21 -21.07
C GLU A 464 -6.47 14.53 -20.32
N PRO A 465 -5.84 13.53 -19.66
CA PRO A 465 -4.60 13.73 -18.89
C PRO A 465 -3.35 13.93 -19.77
N ASP A 466 -3.49 14.19 -21.08
CA ASP A 466 -2.36 14.48 -21.96
C ASP A 466 -1.84 15.91 -21.74
N THR A 467 -0.91 16.05 -20.80
CA THR A 467 -0.28 17.33 -20.44
C THR A 467 0.44 18.03 -21.59
N LYS A 468 0.81 17.30 -22.66
CA LYS A 468 1.46 17.89 -23.84
C LYS A 468 0.45 18.57 -24.76
N ARG A 469 -0.73 17.95 -24.94
CA ARG A 469 -1.77 18.44 -25.85
C ARG A 469 -2.82 19.33 -25.18
N ARG A 470 -3.12 19.08 -23.91
CA ARG A 470 -4.21 19.70 -23.15
C ARG A 470 -3.72 20.67 -22.07
N ARG A 471 -2.49 21.17 -22.20
CA ARG A 471 -1.86 22.01 -21.17
C ARG A 471 -2.73 23.20 -20.78
N ASP A 472 -3.22 23.96 -21.75
CA ASP A 472 -4.00 25.18 -21.46
C ASP A 472 -5.36 24.85 -20.85
N ASP A 473 -6.00 23.76 -21.28
CA ASP A 473 -7.23 23.25 -20.68
C ASP A 473 -7.02 22.91 -19.19
N ILE A 474 -5.95 22.18 -18.87
CA ILE A 474 -5.57 21.83 -17.49
C ILE A 474 -5.29 23.09 -16.67
N ARG A 475 -4.53 24.04 -17.20
CA ARG A 475 -4.17 25.28 -16.49
C ARG A 475 -5.38 26.17 -16.20
N SER A 476 -6.38 26.14 -17.08
CA SER A 476 -7.64 26.89 -16.94
C SER A 476 -8.66 26.24 -16.00
N SER A 477 -8.33 25.06 -15.44
CA SER A 477 -9.22 24.30 -14.58
C SER A 477 -9.52 25.03 -13.26
N PRO A 478 -10.70 24.77 -12.65
CA PRO A 478 -11.09 25.39 -11.40
C PRO A 478 -10.08 25.13 -10.28
N ARG A 479 -9.86 26.15 -9.44
CA ARG A 479 -8.97 26.07 -8.29
C ARG A 479 -9.78 25.72 -7.04
N ILE A 480 -9.36 24.70 -6.33
CA ILE A 480 -9.87 24.37 -5.00
C ILE A 480 -8.86 24.84 -3.97
N THR A 481 -9.31 25.68 -3.04
CA THR A 481 -8.42 26.25 -2.02
C THR A 481 -8.31 25.32 -0.82
N VAL A 482 -7.11 25.22 -0.26
CA VAL A 482 -6.86 24.45 0.97
C VAL A 482 -7.71 24.97 2.13
N LEU A 483 -7.97 26.28 2.16
CA LEU A 483 -8.87 26.90 3.14
C LEU A 483 -10.29 26.30 3.07
N SER A 484 -10.89 26.22 1.89
CA SER A 484 -12.23 25.65 1.72
C SER A 484 -12.32 24.19 2.18
N LEU A 485 -11.29 23.39 1.89
CA LEU A 485 -11.20 22.01 2.35
C LEU A 485 -11.04 21.95 3.87
N SER A 486 -10.21 22.82 4.45
CA SER A 486 -9.98 22.85 5.90
C SER A 486 -11.22 23.25 6.71
N GLU A 487 -12.07 24.13 6.16
CA GLU A 487 -13.33 24.52 6.79
C GLU A 487 -14.32 23.35 6.85
N ILE A 488 -14.36 22.51 5.82
CA ILE A 488 -15.20 21.31 5.79
C ILE A 488 -14.73 20.30 6.83
N ILE A 489 -13.41 20.09 6.94
CA ILE A 489 -12.82 19.23 7.97
C ILE A 489 -13.26 19.70 9.36
N LYS A 490 -13.10 21.00 9.65
CA LYS A 490 -13.48 21.58 10.95
C LYS A 490 -14.98 21.42 11.26
N LYS A 491 -15.86 21.63 10.26
CA LYS A 491 -17.30 21.45 10.44
C LYS A 491 -17.69 20.00 10.68
N GLY A 492 -16.98 19.04 10.07
CA GLY A 492 -17.17 17.61 10.33
C GLY A 492 -16.83 17.20 11.76
N VAL A 493 -15.87 17.89 12.40
CA VAL A 493 -15.43 17.63 13.79
C VAL A 493 -16.33 18.32 14.84
N HIS A 494 -17.10 19.35 14.46
CA HIS A 494 -17.94 20.13 15.39
C HIS A 494 -19.43 19.79 15.38
N ASN A 495 -19.88 18.90 14.50
CA ASN A 495 -21.27 18.40 14.46
C ASN A 495 -21.46 17.11 15.28
N GLU A 496 -20.51 16.82 16.16
CA GLU A 496 -20.54 15.83 17.25
C GLU A 496 -20.37 16.58 18.57
#